data_AF-A0A942F3W9-F1
#
_entry.id   AF-A0A942F3W9-F1
#
_cell.length_a   1.000
_cell.length_b   1.000
_cell.length_c   1.000
_cell.angle_alpha   90.00
_cell.angle_beta   90.00
_cell.angle_gamma   90.00
#
_symmetry.space_group_name_H-M   'P 1'
#
loop_
_entity.id
_entity.type
_entity.pdbx_description
1 polymer ?
#
loop_
_entity_poly.entity_id
_entity_poly.type
_entity_poly.pdbx_seq_one_letter_code
_entity_poly.pdbx_strand_id
1 'polypeptide(L)'
;MKELDPLVFLSVFQEMLGFWLWIMLAAAVVGVVAFVALLVRERGLVSRRLVQSELLGIFGGAVALVIMARVSSSGFTDAGGPADWFLIALVYGVGLVATVVLAYTVMGWISPRRSAR
;
A
#
# COMPACT_ATOMS: atom_id res chain seq x y z
N MET A 1 -3.28 -16.80 27.81
CA MET A 1 -3.25 -16.26 26.42
C MET A 1 -2.79 -14.83 26.55
N LYS A 2 -1.70 -14.40 25.89
CA LYS A 2 -1.24 -13.00 25.99
C LYS A 2 -2.38 -12.08 25.57
N GLU A 3 -2.74 -11.12 26.41
CA GLU A 3 -3.59 -10.01 26.00
C GLU A 3 -2.81 -9.26 24.93
N LEU A 4 -3.20 -9.47 23.68
CA LEU A 4 -2.65 -8.74 22.54
C LEU A 4 -3.20 -7.32 22.63
N ASP A 5 -2.61 -6.49 23.49
CA ASP A 5 -2.96 -5.10 23.62
C ASP A 5 -2.40 -4.32 22.40
N PRO A 6 -3.26 -3.75 21.54
CA PRO A 6 -2.81 -2.98 20.38
C PRO A 6 -1.89 -1.83 20.75
N LEU A 7 -2.02 -1.27 21.97
CA LEU A 7 -1.15 -0.21 22.47
C LEU A 7 0.29 -0.68 22.65
N VAL A 8 0.48 -1.95 23.06
CA VAL A 8 1.82 -2.53 23.20
C VAL A 8 2.48 -2.67 21.83
N PHE A 9 1.75 -3.11 20.81
CA PHE A 9 2.27 -3.14 19.43
C PHE A 9 2.64 -1.77 18.90
N LEU A 10 1.78 -0.76 19.12
CA LEU A 10 2.08 0.63 18.74
C LEU A 10 3.38 1.11 19.42
N SER A 11 3.53 0.80 20.71
CA SER A 11 4.72 1.18 21.49
C SER A 11 5.99 0.53 20.95
N VAL A 12 5.94 -0.76 20.59
CA VAL A 12 7.07 -1.47 19.97
C VAL A 12 7.41 -0.88 18.60
N PHE A 13 6.40 -0.61 17.75
CA PHE A 13 6.66 0.03 16.45
C PHE A 13 7.25 1.43 16.63
N GLN A 14 6.79 2.19 17.61
CA GLN A 14 7.32 3.51 17.92
C GLN A 14 8.79 3.43 18.36
N GLU A 15 9.17 2.44 19.16
CA GLU A 15 10.57 2.23 19.55
C GLU A 15 11.45 1.84 18.36
N MET A 16 10.94 0.99 17.45
CA MET A 16 11.71 0.51 16.30
C MET A 16 11.82 1.54 15.15
N LEU A 17 10.75 2.26 14.86
CA LEU A 17 10.63 3.16 13.70
C LEU A 17 10.75 4.64 14.07
N GLY A 18 10.52 4.99 15.35
CA GLY A 18 10.58 6.36 15.85
C GLY A 18 9.70 7.31 15.02
N PHE A 19 10.32 8.39 14.54
CA PHE A 19 9.64 9.41 13.74
C PHE A 19 9.10 8.87 12.39
N TRP A 20 9.72 7.85 11.81
CA TRP A 20 9.30 7.31 10.50
C TRP A 20 7.93 6.64 10.55
N LEU A 21 7.54 6.09 11.70
CA LEU A 21 6.20 5.51 11.89
C LEU A 21 5.12 6.52 11.53
N TRP A 22 5.25 7.74 12.05
CA TRP A 22 4.27 8.81 11.87
C TRP A 22 4.21 9.27 10.41
N ILE A 23 5.35 9.36 9.72
CA ILE A 23 5.38 9.68 8.29
C ILE A 23 4.66 8.60 7.49
N MET A 24 4.94 7.32 7.74
CA MET A 24 4.31 6.21 7.03
C MET A 24 2.80 6.16 7.30
N LEU A 25 2.38 6.36 8.55
CA LEU A 25 0.99 6.41 8.94
C LEU A 25 0.26 7.60 8.29
N ALA A 26 0.87 8.79 8.32
CA ALA A 26 0.33 9.98 7.66
C ALA A 26 0.19 9.76 6.16
N ALA A 27 1.20 9.18 5.50
CA ALA A 27 1.16 8.87 4.08
C ALA A 27 0.02 7.87 3.74
N ALA A 28 -0.16 6.83 4.56
CA ALA A 28 -1.24 5.87 4.40
C ALA A 28 -2.62 6.53 4.54
N VAL A 29 -2.82 7.32 5.59
CA VAL A 29 -4.09 8.03 5.83
C VAL A 29 -4.39 9.02 4.70
N VAL A 30 -3.40 9.82 4.29
CA VAL A 30 -3.55 10.80 3.21
C VAL A 30 -3.89 10.10 1.89
N GLY A 31 -3.24 8.98 1.57
CA GLY A 31 -3.53 8.19 0.38
C GLY A 31 -4.97 7.69 0.34
N VAL A 32 -5.45 7.12 1.45
CA VAL A 32 -6.83 6.62 1.57
C VAL A 32 -7.84 7.76 1.49
N VAL A 33 -7.62 8.86 2.21
CA VAL A 33 -8.51 10.02 2.19
C VAL A 33 -8.58 10.63 0.79
N ALA A 34 -7.44 10.75 0.09
CA ALA A 34 -7.40 11.26 -1.27
C ALA A 34 -8.15 10.36 -2.26
N PHE A 35 -8.08 9.05 -2.09
CA PHE A 35 -8.84 8.08 -2.88
C PHE A 35 -10.35 8.20 -2.62
N VAL A 36 -10.77 8.22 -1.35
CA VAL A 36 -12.18 8.35 -0.97
C VAL A 36 -12.75 9.68 -1.47
N ALA A 37 -12.01 10.78 -1.30
CA ALA A 37 -12.40 12.10 -1.81
C ALA A 37 -12.56 12.09 -3.35
N LEU A 38 -11.67 11.39 -4.06
CA LEU A 38 -11.78 11.23 -5.51
C LEU A 38 -13.05 10.46 -5.90
N LEU A 39 -13.35 9.35 -5.20
CA LEU A 39 -14.56 8.56 -5.47
C LEU A 39 -15.84 9.36 -5.25
N VAL A 40 -15.91 10.13 -4.15
CA VAL A 40 -17.04 11.01 -3.86
C VAL A 40 -17.18 12.10 -4.93
N ARG A 41 -16.05 12.64 -5.42
CA ARG A 41 -16.03 13.70 -6.45
C ARG A 41 -16.48 13.19 -7.83
N GLU A 42 -16.02 12.02 -8.25
CA GLU A 42 -16.30 11.49 -9.59
C GLU A 42 -17.59 10.65 -9.68
N ARG A 43 -18.17 10.26 -8.53
CA ARG A 43 -19.39 9.44 -8.41
C ARG A 43 -19.39 8.15 -9.24
N GLY A 44 -18.21 7.65 -9.61
CA GLY A 44 -18.08 6.44 -10.41
C GLY A 44 -16.63 6.13 -10.75
N LEU A 45 -16.40 4.88 -11.14
CA LEU A 45 -15.08 4.39 -11.53
C LEU A 45 -14.88 4.52 -13.05
N VAL A 46 -13.73 5.08 -13.46
CA VAL A 46 -13.29 5.02 -14.87
C VAL A 46 -12.60 3.69 -15.14
N SER A 47 -13.20 2.81 -15.93
CA SER A 47 -12.64 1.48 -16.25
C SER A 47 -11.25 1.56 -16.90
N ARG A 48 -11.04 2.49 -17.84
CA ARG A 48 -9.73 2.69 -18.49
C ARG A 48 -8.63 3.04 -17.49
N ARG A 49 -8.92 3.91 -16.51
CA ARG A 49 -7.98 4.30 -15.45
C ARG A 49 -7.74 3.14 -14.49
N LEU A 50 -8.78 2.36 -14.18
CA LEU A 50 -8.66 1.19 -13.32
C LEU A 50 -7.69 0.16 -13.91
N VAL A 51 -7.87 -0.21 -15.17
CA VAL A 51 -6.99 -1.17 -15.86
C VAL A 51 -5.54 -0.69 -15.91
N GLN A 52 -5.31 0.60 -16.19
CA GLN A 52 -3.96 1.18 -16.15
C GLN A 52 -3.36 1.12 -14.74
N SER A 53 -4.18 1.33 -13.71
CA SER A 53 -3.75 1.28 -12.31
C SER A 53 -3.44 -0.15 -11.88
N GLU A 54 -4.22 -1.13 -12.32
CA GLU A 54 -3.97 -2.58 -12.09
C GLU A 54 -2.65 -3.03 -12.70
N LEU A 55 -2.35 -2.62 -13.93
CA LEU A 55 -1.06 -2.90 -14.58
C LEU A 55 0.11 -2.30 -13.78
N LEU A 56 -0.02 -1.06 -13.32
CA LEU A 56 0.97 -0.43 -12.43
C LEU A 56 1.04 -1.15 -11.07
N GLY A 57 -0.09 -1.64 -10.57
CA GLY A 57 -0.18 -2.43 -9.35
C GLY A 57 0.70 -3.68 -9.38
N ILE A 58 0.74 -4.39 -10.50
CA ILE A 58 1.61 -5.58 -10.66
C ILE A 58 3.09 -5.21 -10.43
N PHE A 59 3.54 -4.09 -10.99
CA PHE A 59 4.88 -3.56 -10.74
C PHE A 59 5.06 -3.09 -9.29
N GLY A 60 4.02 -2.48 -8.71
CA GLY A 60 3.99 -2.06 -7.32
C GLY A 60 4.18 -3.22 -6.33
N GLY A 61 3.53 -4.35 -6.57
CA GLY A 61 3.74 -5.57 -5.79
C GLY A 61 5.18 -6.08 -5.87
N ALA A 62 5.79 -6.06 -7.06
CA ALA A 62 7.19 -6.45 -7.23
C ALA A 62 8.14 -5.47 -6.51
N VAL A 63 7.89 -4.16 -6.60
CA VAL A 63 8.66 -3.15 -5.87
C VAL A 63 8.51 -3.33 -4.35
N ALA A 64 7.32 -3.67 -3.86
CA ALA A 64 7.10 -3.94 -2.44
C ALA A 64 7.95 -5.12 -1.94
N LEU A 65 8.07 -6.18 -2.75
CA LEU A 65 8.96 -7.30 -2.45
C LEU A 65 10.44 -6.89 -2.46
N VAL A 66 10.85 -6.04 -3.40
CA VAL A 66 12.23 -5.51 -3.42
C VAL A 66 12.50 -4.67 -2.17
N ILE A 67 11.57 -3.79 -1.77
CA ILE A 67 11.70 -2.98 -0.55
C ILE A 67 11.77 -3.89 0.67
N MET A 68 10.88 -4.87 0.80
CA MET A 68 10.90 -5.86 1.88
C MET A 68 12.27 -6.54 1.98
N ALA A 69 12.80 -7.02 0.86
CA ALA A 69 14.09 -7.70 0.84
C ALA A 69 15.26 -6.78 1.19
N ARG A 70 15.15 -5.48 0.91
CA ARG A 70 16.18 -4.47 1.23
C ARG A 70 16.14 -4.00 2.68
N VAL A 71 14.95 -3.95 3.28
CA VAL A 71 14.74 -3.54 4.67
C VAL A 71 14.94 -4.72 5.62
N SER A 72 14.71 -5.95 5.17
CA SER A 72 14.96 -7.17 5.93
C SER A 72 16.45 -7.55 5.93
N SER A 73 17.03 -7.71 7.12
CA SER A 73 18.43 -8.11 7.30
C SER A 73 18.74 -9.54 6.87
N SER A 74 17.72 -10.41 6.68
CA SER A 74 17.89 -11.80 6.21
C SER A 74 17.72 -11.99 4.70
N GLY A 75 17.21 -11.00 3.97
CA GLY A 75 16.86 -11.15 2.55
C GLY A 75 15.90 -12.32 2.26
N PHE A 76 15.81 -12.73 0.99
CA PHE A 76 15.07 -13.94 0.56
C PHE A 76 15.79 -15.26 0.92
N THR A 77 16.96 -15.18 1.54
CA THR A 77 17.92 -16.29 1.62
C THR A 77 17.55 -17.34 2.68
N ASP A 78 16.66 -17.02 3.63
CA ASP A 78 16.07 -17.96 4.61
C ASP A 78 14.60 -18.31 4.32
N ALA A 79 14.02 -17.82 3.21
CA ALA A 79 12.60 -17.95 2.88
C ALA A 79 12.21 -19.32 2.29
N GLY A 80 12.74 -20.40 2.87
CA GLY A 80 12.49 -21.78 2.43
C GLY A 80 11.22 -22.40 3.05
N GLY A 81 10.60 -21.75 4.03
CA GLY A 81 9.44 -22.27 4.74
C GLY A 81 8.10 -21.97 4.05
N PRO A 82 7.06 -22.83 4.22
CA PRO A 82 5.71 -22.57 3.71
C PRO A 82 5.09 -21.26 4.24
N ALA A 83 5.47 -20.86 5.46
CA ALA A 83 5.01 -19.60 6.06
C ALA A 83 5.58 -18.37 5.33
N ASP A 84 6.80 -18.47 4.80
CA ASP A 84 7.45 -17.36 4.10
C ASP A 84 6.80 -17.08 2.75
N TRP A 85 6.30 -18.13 2.08
CA TRP A 85 5.53 -17.99 0.85
C TRP A 85 4.23 -17.22 1.08
N PHE A 86 3.58 -17.44 2.23
CA PHE A 86 2.39 -16.69 2.60
C PHE A 86 2.73 -15.21 2.86
N LEU A 87 3.84 -14.94 3.55
CA LEU A 87 4.35 -13.58 3.77
C LEU A 87 4.68 -12.87 2.46
N ILE A 88 5.37 -13.54 1.54
CA ILE A 88 5.69 -12.99 0.21
C ILE A 88 4.41 -12.68 -0.57
N ALA A 89 3.46 -13.62 -0.61
CA ALA A 89 2.17 -13.40 -1.28
C ALA A 89 1.40 -12.23 -0.65
N LEU A 90 1.39 -12.11 0.68
CA LEU A 90 0.74 -11.03 1.39
C LEU A 90 1.39 -9.67 1.10
N VAL A 91 2.71 -9.59 1.17
CA VAL A 91 3.45 -8.34 0.88
C VAL A 91 3.26 -7.92 -0.58
N TYR A 92 3.34 -8.87 -1.51
CA TYR A 92 3.05 -8.60 -2.92
C TYR A 92 1.61 -8.12 -3.10
N GLY A 93 0.63 -8.81 -2.51
CA GLY A 93 -0.79 -8.46 -2.62
C GLY A 93 -1.11 -7.09 -2.04
N VAL A 94 -0.60 -6.78 -0.85
CA VAL A 94 -0.77 -5.45 -0.22
C VAL A 94 -0.08 -4.37 -1.05
N GLY A 95 1.16 -4.62 -1.52
CA GLY A 95 1.90 -3.69 -2.37
C GLY A 95 1.20 -3.41 -3.70
N LEU A 96 0.61 -4.45 -4.31
CA LEU A 96 -0.21 -4.34 -5.51
C LEU A 96 -1.42 -3.46 -5.25
N VAL A 97 -2.26 -3.82 -4.27
CA VAL A 97 -3.50 -3.08 -3.97
C VAL A 97 -3.20 -1.64 -3.60
N ALA A 98 -2.20 -1.39 -2.76
CA ALA A 98 -1.80 -0.04 -2.39
C ALA A 98 -1.37 0.79 -3.62
N THR A 99 -0.60 0.18 -4.53
CA THR A 99 -0.16 0.86 -5.76
C THR A 99 -1.34 1.12 -6.71
N VAL A 100 -2.28 0.19 -6.86
CA VAL A 100 -3.50 0.42 -7.65
C VAL A 100 -4.26 1.62 -7.10
N VAL A 101 -4.51 1.64 -5.79
CA VAL A 101 -5.25 2.74 -5.14
C VAL A 101 -4.53 4.07 -5.33
N LEU A 102 -3.21 4.12 -5.08
CA LEU A 102 -2.43 5.35 -5.22
C LEU A 102 -2.34 5.81 -6.67
N ALA A 103 -2.01 4.92 -7.61
CA ALA A 103 -1.91 5.25 -9.03
C ALA A 103 -3.25 5.76 -9.58
N TYR A 104 -4.35 5.10 -9.21
CA TYR A 104 -5.69 5.51 -9.59
C TYR A 104 -6.04 6.89 -9.03
N THR A 105 -5.71 7.12 -7.76
CA THR A 105 -5.92 8.40 -7.08
C THR A 105 -5.15 9.52 -7.79
N VAL A 106 -3.84 9.34 -7.96
CA VAL A 106 -2.96 10.31 -8.60
C VAL A 106 -3.43 10.62 -10.03
N MET A 107 -3.73 9.59 -10.84
CA MET A 107 -4.25 9.80 -12.19
C MET A 107 -5.60 10.54 -12.19
N GLY A 108 -6.48 10.30 -11.22
CA GLY A 108 -7.75 11.01 -11.13
C GLY A 108 -7.65 12.46 -10.69
N TRP A 109 -6.68 12.79 -9.85
CA TRP A 109 -6.40 14.17 -9.47
C TRP A 109 -5.67 14.95 -10.57
N ILE A 110 -4.77 14.32 -11.33
CA ILE A 110 -4.02 14.95 -12.44
C ILE A 110 -4.88 15.11 -13.70
N SER A 111 -5.70 14.11 -14.02
CA SER A 111 -6.61 14.15 -15.16
C SER A 111 -8.05 14.01 -14.69
N PRO A 112 -8.62 15.07 -14.07
CA PRO A 112 -10.03 15.09 -13.73
C PRO A 112 -10.82 14.82 -15.01
N ARG A 113 -11.86 13.97 -14.93
CA ARG A 113 -12.85 13.87 -16.02
C ARG A 113 -13.20 15.30 -16.43
N ARG A 114 -12.83 15.69 -17.67
CA ARG A 114 -13.43 16.87 -18.30
C ARG A 114 -14.91 16.56 -18.31
N SER A 115 -15.64 17.18 -17.39
CA SER A 115 -17.09 17.27 -17.48
C SER A 115 -17.35 17.88 -18.84
N ALA A 116 -17.67 17.05 -19.83
CA ALA A 116 -18.29 17.51 -21.05
C ALA A 116 -19.62 18.12 -20.59
N ARG A 117 -19.60 19.44 -20.43
CA ARG A 117 -20.82 20.25 -20.49
C ARG A 117 -21.16 20.42 -21.96
#